data_AF-A0A0C1RBD0-F1
#
_entry.id   AF-A0A0C1RBD0-F1
#
_cell.length_a   1.000
_cell.length_b   1.000
_cell.length_c   1.000
_cell.angle_alpha   90.00
_cell.angle_beta   90.00
_cell.angle_gamma   90.00
#
_symmetry.space_group_name_H-M   'P 1'
#
loop_
_entity.id
_entity.type
_entity.pdbx_description
1 polymer ?
#
loop_
_entity_poly.entity_id
_entity_poly.type
_entity_poly.pdbx_seq_one_letter_code
_entity_poly.pdbx_strand_id
1 'polypeptide(L)'
;MDNPSNTEQIWQSPPEPIAQILNAPSPPTILLSPNRQWMVELEKPSLQAIAHYAEPEIPLAGLLLNPKTNTLSRLSFYQNLKIRAVSAGEGDRTVALPNSPQIGYVKWSPNSQKLAFTLTQDTGLELWVVDVDSLTAQKLTEPTLNAAYGEPYRWLSDEALICKFIPSHRGEPPAKPNIPLGPIIQENFSGKSPSRTYTNLLKNPHDEALFEYYLTANLEKVTLDGHRTLLVSESLIHEAVPSPNSKYLLLTQLHRPFSYQLPASFFPKTVRVIDNTGNLIYEVADVPLFMRRTTKFDEVRTGRREISWRNDTDATLHWVEALDEGNPTHDVAKRDTLYELVAPFTDAPKQLWQSEYRFHHIIWGKEDVALVWERWYDTRKERIWRIYPQTPDSPPQLLFDRSYEDKYTDPGSPMTTLRFQRYRVLRFAPQSNTIYLSGRGASPNGVHPFLDSLDLETGHTQRLWQCQDP
;
A
#
# COMPACT_ATOMS: atom_id res chain seq x y z
N MET A 1 -7.87 -59.49 -25.22
CA MET A 1 -7.94 -58.47 -24.15
C MET A 1 -6.97 -57.39 -24.56
N ASP A 2 -7.45 -56.40 -25.28
CA ASP A 2 -6.63 -55.24 -25.62
C ASP A 2 -6.51 -54.39 -24.37
N ASN A 3 -5.30 -54.32 -23.81
CA ASN A 3 -4.99 -53.34 -22.78
C ASN A 3 -5.34 -51.95 -23.35
N PRO A 4 -6.15 -51.13 -22.67
CA PRO A 4 -6.36 -49.76 -23.13
C PRO A 4 -4.99 -49.09 -23.18
N SER A 5 -4.58 -48.73 -24.39
CA SER A 5 -3.40 -47.90 -24.64
C SER A 5 -3.48 -46.68 -23.72
N ASN A 6 -2.41 -46.45 -22.97
CA ASN A 6 -2.28 -45.29 -22.10
C ASN A 6 -2.35 -44.02 -22.97
N THR A 7 -3.56 -43.46 -23.11
CA THR A 7 -3.77 -42.21 -23.83
C THR A 7 -2.95 -41.16 -23.11
N GLU A 8 -1.99 -40.53 -23.80
CA GLU A 8 -1.14 -39.51 -23.18
C GLU A 8 -2.03 -38.46 -22.50
N GLN A 9 -1.84 -38.28 -21.19
CA GLN A 9 -2.54 -37.27 -20.41
C GLN A 9 -1.97 -35.88 -20.73
N ILE A 10 -2.32 -35.36 -21.90
CA ILE A 10 -1.98 -34.00 -22.31
C ILE A 10 -3.09 -33.02 -21.90
N TRP A 11 -2.70 -31.82 -21.49
CA TRP A 11 -3.64 -30.73 -21.26
C TRP A 11 -4.41 -30.44 -22.55
N GLN A 12 -5.74 -30.48 -22.48
CA GLN A 12 -6.60 -30.18 -23.61
C GLN A 12 -6.93 -28.69 -23.64
N SER A 13 -6.99 -28.12 -24.84
CA SER A 13 -7.55 -26.79 -25.04
C SER A 13 -9.08 -26.86 -25.09
N PRO A 14 -9.80 -25.89 -24.53
CA PRO A 14 -11.25 -25.81 -24.70
C PRO A 14 -11.61 -25.64 -26.19
N PRO A 15 -12.79 -26.10 -26.63
CA PRO A 15 -13.24 -25.92 -28.01
C PRO A 15 -13.54 -24.44 -28.33
N GLU A 16 -13.54 -24.08 -29.62
CA GLU A 16 -14.04 -22.77 -30.04
C GLU A 16 -15.58 -22.67 -29.85
N PRO A 17 -16.13 -21.49 -29.49
CA PRO A 17 -15.48 -20.20 -29.29
C PRO A 17 -14.97 -19.97 -27.84
N ILE A 18 -14.98 -20.99 -26.97
CA ILE A 18 -14.59 -20.83 -25.55
C ILE A 18 -13.11 -20.48 -25.44
N ALA A 19 -12.26 -21.12 -26.24
CA ALA A 19 -10.83 -20.76 -26.32
C ALA A 19 -10.63 -19.30 -26.72
N GLN A 20 -11.34 -18.81 -27.75
CA GLN A 20 -11.28 -17.40 -28.14
C GLN A 20 -11.69 -16.45 -27.00
N ILE A 21 -12.76 -16.77 -26.26
CA ILE A 21 -13.23 -15.95 -25.13
C ILE A 21 -12.19 -15.92 -24.01
N LEU A 22 -11.58 -17.05 -23.67
CA LEU A 22 -10.57 -17.15 -22.60
C LEU A 22 -9.24 -16.49 -22.99
N ASN A 23 -8.89 -16.49 -24.27
CA ASN A 23 -7.66 -15.90 -24.79
C ASN A 23 -7.82 -14.42 -25.19
N ALA A 24 -9.03 -13.85 -25.08
CA ALA A 24 -9.26 -12.46 -25.43
C ALA A 24 -8.39 -11.52 -24.56
N PRO A 25 -7.71 -10.53 -25.17
CA PRO A 25 -6.86 -9.61 -24.43
C PRO A 25 -7.70 -8.78 -23.45
N SER A 26 -7.20 -8.65 -22.22
CA SER A 26 -7.81 -7.76 -21.23
C SER A 26 -7.48 -6.30 -21.56
N PRO A 27 -8.39 -5.34 -21.26
CA PRO A 27 -8.05 -3.93 -21.33
C PRO A 27 -6.79 -3.62 -20.51
N PRO A 28 -5.86 -2.82 -21.04
CA PRO A 28 -4.63 -2.50 -20.33
C PRO A 28 -4.91 -1.67 -19.08
N THR A 29 -4.02 -1.79 -18.10
CA THR A 29 -4.00 -0.86 -16.96
C THR A 29 -3.32 0.42 -17.39
N ILE A 30 -3.98 1.55 -17.15
CA ILE A 30 -3.49 2.87 -17.51
C ILE A 30 -2.86 3.56 -16.30
N LEU A 31 -1.62 4.01 -16.45
CA LEU A 31 -0.93 4.85 -15.47
C LEU A 31 -0.56 6.20 -16.07
N LEU A 32 -1.11 7.28 -15.53
CA LEU A 32 -0.71 8.64 -15.90
C LEU A 32 0.50 9.10 -15.09
N SER A 33 1.41 9.78 -15.77
CA SER A 33 2.50 10.52 -15.14
C SER A 33 1.98 11.61 -14.19
N PRO A 34 2.77 12.02 -13.19
CA PRO A 34 2.37 13.07 -12.26
C PRO A 34 1.95 14.39 -12.92
N ASN A 35 2.65 14.81 -13.98
CA ASN A 35 2.31 15.99 -14.77
C ASN A 35 1.21 15.76 -15.82
N ARG A 36 0.69 14.53 -15.93
CA ARG A 36 -0.34 14.09 -16.88
C ARG A 36 0.01 14.29 -18.35
N GLN A 37 1.30 14.44 -18.68
CA GLN A 37 1.76 14.58 -20.07
C GLN A 37 2.01 13.23 -20.73
N TRP A 38 2.39 12.24 -19.92
CA TRP A 38 2.67 10.88 -20.37
C TRP A 38 1.68 9.88 -19.77
N MET A 39 1.43 8.83 -20.53
CA MET A 39 0.63 7.69 -20.15
C MET A 39 1.40 6.40 -20.42
N VAL A 40 1.31 5.47 -19.47
CA VAL A 40 1.82 4.11 -19.61
C VAL A 40 0.63 3.16 -19.71
N GLU A 41 0.64 2.31 -20.73
CA GLU A 41 -0.29 1.19 -20.89
C GLU A 41 0.41 -0.10 -20.48
N LEU A 42 -0.17 -0.80 -19.50
CA LEU A 42 0.37 -2.03 -18.93
C LEU A 42 -0.57 -3.19 -19.25
N GLU A 43 -0.11 -4.12 -20.07
CA GLU A 43 -0.89 -5.28 -20.46
C GLU A 43 -0.66 -6.44 -19.48
N LYS A 44 -1.75 -7.10 -19.07
CA LYS A 44 -1.69 -8.29 -18.22
C LYS A 44 -1.88 -9.55 -19.08
N PRO A 45 -1.26 -10.67 -18.70
CA PRO A 45 -1.64 -11.95 -19.28
C PRO A 45 -3.12 -12.24 -18.99
N SER A 46 -3.87 -12.73 -19.98
CA SER A 46 -5.28 -13.13 -19.81
C SER A 46 -5.39 -14.36 -18.90
N LEU A 47 -4.43 -15.29 -19.03
CA LEU A 47 -4.30 -16.48 -18.21
C LEU A 47 -2.84 -16.65 -17.80
N GLN A 48 -2.60 -17.07 -16.56
CA GLN A 48 -1.27 -17.45 -16.09
C GLN A 48 -0.97 -18.91 -16.44
N ALA A 49 0.27 -19.19 -16.82
CA ALA A 49 0.71 -20.55 -17.10
C ALA A 49 0.65 -21.43 -15.84
N ILE A 50 0.31 -22.70 -16.00
CA ILE A 50 0.25 -23.66 -14.88
C ILE A 50 1.59 -23.80 -14.15
N ALA A 51 2.71 -23.62 -14.87
CA ALA A 51 4.05 -23.67 -14.30
C ALA A 51 4.25 -22.64 -13.19
N HIS A 52 3.63 -21.46 -13.29
CA HIS A 52 3.68 -20.42 -12.26
C HIS A 52 3.00 -20.87 -10.95
N TYR A 53 1.87 -21.56 -11.05
CA TYR A 53 1.16 -22.11 -9.88
C TYR A 53 1.86 -23.33 -9.27
N ALA A 54 2.76 -23.97 -10.03
CA ALA A 54 3.57 -25.08 -9.56
C ALA A 54 4.89 -24.64 -8.91
N GLU A 55 5.19 -23.34 -8.90
CA GLU A 55 6.38 -22.82 -8.22
C GLU A 55 6.29 -23.06 -6.70
N PRO A 56 7.43 -23.29 -6.02
CA PRO A 56 7.43 -23.48 -4.57
C PRO A 56 6.85 -22.27 -3.83
N GLU A 57 6.01 -22.52 -2.83
CA GLU A 57 5.44 -21.50 -1.96
C GLU A 57 5.77 -21.82 -0.49
N ILE A 58 6.18 -20.80 0.28
CA ILE A 58 6.42 -20.90 1.72
C ILE A 58 5.44 -20.00 2.47
N PRO A 59 4.44 -20.56 3.18
CA PRO A 59 3.47 -19.80 3.95
C PRO A 59 4.07 -19.34 5.29
N LEU A 60 4.12 -18.02 5.53
CA LEU A 60 4.70 -17.46 6.76
C LEU A 60 3.92 -16.22 7.22
N ALA A 61 3.40 -16.24 8.46
CA ALA A 61 2.72 -15.11 9.09
C ALA A 61 1.65 -14.42 8.21
N GLY A 62 0.86 -15.18 7.47
CA GLY A 62 -0.17 -14.66 6.55
C GLY A 62 0.34 -14.33 5.14
N LEU A 63 1.64 -14.41 4.91
CA LEU A 63 2.28 -14.23 3.61
C LEU A 63 2.45 -15.58 2.92
N LEU A 64 2.59 -15.55 1.60
CA LEU A 64 2.90 -16.71 0.78
C LEU A 64 4.09 -16.33 -0.11
N LEU A 65 5.27 -16.83 0.24
CA LEU A 65 6.54 -16.39 -0.34
C LEU A 65 7.03 -17.38 -1.40
N ASN A 66 7.61 -16.85 -2.49
CA ASN A 66 8.40 -17.63 -3.42
C ASN A 66 9.86 -17.63 -2.96
N PRO A 67 10.42 -18.80 -2.57
CA PRO A 67 11.76 -18.87 -2.02
C PRO A 67 12.85 -18.64 -3.06
N LYS A 68 12.56 -18.81 -4.36
CA LYS A 68 13.54 -18.57 -5.43
C LYS A 68 13.73 -17.08 -5.68
N THR A 69 12.64 -16.32 -5.70
CA THR A 69 12.66 -14.90 -6.08
C THR A 69 12.59 -13.94 -4.89
N ASN A 70 12.35 -14.45 -3.68
CA ASN A 70 12.19 -13.66 -2.45
C ASN A 70 11.06 -12.62 -2.53
N THR A 71 9.94 -13.02 -3.14
CA THR A 71 8.74 -12.20 -3.34
C THR A 71 7.49 -12.89 -2.84
N LEU A 72 6.36 -12.19 -2.87
CA LEU A 72 5.06 -12.85 -2.76
C LEU A 72 4.81 -13.73 -4.00
N SER A 73 4.41 -14.99 -3.80
CA SER A 73 4.26 -15.96 -4.90
C SER A 73 3.15 -15.60 -5.88
N ARG A 74 2.11 -14.91 -5.42
CA ARG A 74 0.90 -14.59 -6.20
C ARG A 74 0.83 -13.13 -6.63
N LEU A 75 1.95 -12.55 -7.03
CA LEU A 75 1.97 -11.19 -7.58
C LEU A 75 1.39 -11.18 -8.99
N SER A 76 0.41 -10.31 -9.23
CA SER A 76 0.02 -9.97 -10.59
C SER A 76 1.16 -9.18 -11.25
N PHE A 77 1.57 -9.63 -12.43
CA PHE A 77 2.59 -8.97 -13.23
C PHE A 77 2.00 -8.49 -14.57
N TYR A 78 2.72 -7.58 -15.21
CA TYR A 78 2.44 -7.14 -16.58
C TYR A 78 3.43 -7.79 -17.53
N GLN A 79 2.99 -8.07 -18.75
CA GLN A 79 3.81 -8.69 -19.81
C GLN A 79 4.29 -7.69 -20.85
N ASN A 80 3.75 -6.47 -20.84
CA ASN A 80 4.08 -5.43 -21.79
C ASN A 80 3.91 -4.05 -21.16
N LEU A 81 4.70 -3.09 -21.66
CA LEU A 81 4.72 -1.71 -21.22
C LEU A 81 4.91 -0.80 -22.43
N LYS A 82 3.91 0.03 -22.69
CA LYS A 82 3.92 1.06 -23.75
C LYS A 82 3.83 2.43 -23.14
N ILE A 83 4.58 3.40 -23.67
CA ILE A 83 4.56 4.79 -23.22
C ILE A 83 4.10 5.67 -24.38
N ARG A 84 3.21 6.62 -24.09
CA ARG A 84 2.77 7.62 -25.06
C ARG A 84 2.47 8.97 -24.43
N ALA A 85 2.59 10.02 -25.24
CA ALA A 85 2.11 11.34 -24.86
C ALA A 85 0.57 11.33 -24.78
N VAL A 86 0.03 12.08 -23.83
CA VAL A 86 -1.42 12.23 -23.64
C VAL A 86 -2.03 13.15 -24.69
N SER A 87 -1.27 14.16 -25.16
CA SER A 87 -1.69 15.01 -26.27
C SER A 87 -1.79 14.18 -27.56
N ALA A 88 -2.95 14.22 -28.21
CA ALA A 88 -3.20 13.48 -29.45
C ALA A 88 -2.17 13.86 -30.53
N GLY A 89 -1.49 12.86 -31.10
CA GLY A 89 -0.64 13.07 -32.27
C GLY A 89 0.54 12.10 -32.38
N GLU A 90 1.05 11.58 -31.27
CA GLU A 90 2.15 10.62 -31.29
C GLU A 90 1.62 9.20 -31.04
N GLY A 91 1.97 8.28 -31.93
CA GLY A 91 1.63 6.86 -31.78
C GLY A 91 2.31 6.23 -30.57
N ASP A 92 1.85 5.04 -30.20
CA ASP A 92 2.41 4.27 -29.09
C ASP A 92 3.91 4.05 -29.30
N ARG A 93 4.70 4.34 -28.26
CA ARG A 93 6.12 4.04 -28.27
C ARG A 93 6.39 2.88 -27.32
N THR A 94 6.83 1.75 -27.88
CA THR A 94 7.12 0.54 -27.11
C THR A 94 8.50 0.64 -26.49
N VAL A 95 8.59 0.36 -25.19
CA VAL A 95 9.88 0.22 -24.51
C VAL A 95 10.45 -1.15 -24.85
N ALA A 96 11.70 -1.19 -25.33
CA ALA A 96 12.38 -2.45 -25.57
C ALA A 96 12.68 -3.13 -24.22
N LEU A 97 12.05 -4.31 -24.01
CA LEU A 97 12.21 -5.13 -22.81
C LEU A 97 12.70 -6.53 -23.19
N PRO A 98 13.30 -7.29 -22.26
CA PRO A 98 13.58 -8.71 -22.46
C PRO A 98 12.32 -9.49 -22.85
N ASN A 99 12.49 -10.61 -23.55
CA ASN A 99 11.37 -11.46 -23.95
C ASN A 99 10.60 -11.99 -22.72
N SER A 100 9.27 -11.99 -22.80
CA SER A 100 8.36 -12.47 -21.74
C SER A 100 8.60 -11.81 -20.36
N PRO A 101 8.61 -10.47 -20.27
CA PRO A 101 8.97 -9.79 -19.04
C PRO A 101 7.87 -9.98 -17.97
N GLN A 102 8.26 -10.28 -16.75
CA GLN A 102 7.37 -10.26 -15.59
C GLN A 102 7.52 -8.91 -14.87
N ILE A 103 6.77 -7.91 -15.32
CA ILE A 103 6.89 -6.53 -14.87
C ILE A 103 6.07 -6.32 -13.59
N GLY A 104 6.71 -5.80 -12.55
CA GLY A 104 6.09 -5.50 -11.26
C GLY A 104 6.37 -4.06 -10.79
N TYR A 105 5.64 -3.65 -9.75
CA TYR A 105 5.90 -2.43 -8.97
C TYR A 105 6.10 -1.12 -9.75
N VAL A 106 5.47 -0.95 -10.92
CA VAL A 106 5.66 0.24 -11.80
C VAL A 106 5.35 1.56 -11.08
N LYS A 107 6.31 2.51 -11.06
CA LYS A 107 6.19 3.85 -10.45
C LYS A 107 6.88 4.94 -11.28
N TRP A 108 6.18 6.05 -11.50
CA TRP A 108 6.75 7.28 -12.05
C TRP A 108 7.71 7.97 -11.07
N SER A 109 8.78 8.55 -11.59
CA SER A 109 9.57 9.54 -10.84
C SER A 109 8.73 10.78 -10.56
N PRO A 110 9.06 11.57 -9.51
CA PRO A 110 8.31 12.79 -9.19
C PRO A 110 8.24 13.75 -10.37
N ASN A 111 9.37 14.04 -11.03
CA ASN A 111 9.40 14.93 -12.19
C ASN A 111 8.75 14.37 -13.48
N SER A 112 8.19 13.15 -13.47
CA SER A 112 7.55 12.50 -14.63
C SER A 112 8.49 12.15 -15.80
N GLN A 113 9.82 12.23 -15.62
CA GLN A 113 10.79 11.96 -16.69
C GLN A 113 11.26 10.52 -16.73
N LYS A 114 11.07 9.77 -15.64
CA LYS A 114 11.52 8.39 -15.52
C LYS A 114 10.39 7.48 -15.04
N LEU A 115 10.47 6.21 -15.43
CA LEU A 115 9.60 5.16 -14.95
C LEU A 115 10.44 4.03 -14.37
N ALA A 116 10.30 3.76 -13.07
CA ALA A 116 10.94 2.61 -12.43
C ALA A 116 9.96 1.43 -12.37
N PHE A 117 10.47 0.21 -12.53
CA PHE A 117 9.72 -1.04 -12.36
C PHE A 117 10.67 -2.18 -11.98
N THR A 118 10.13 -3.31 -11.55
CA THR A 118 10.93 -4.53 -11.39
C THR A 118 10.72 -5.49 -12.54
N LEU A 119 11.75 -6.25 -12.88
CA LEU A 119 11.61 -7.48 -13.65
C LEU A 119 11.90 -8.68 -12.74
N THR A 120 10.96 -9.62 -12.68
CA THR A 120 11.18 -10.91 -12.02
C THR A 120 11.98 -11.82 -12.95
N GLN A 121 13.14 -12.26 -12.47
CA GLN A 121 13.99 -13.27 -13.08
C GLN A 121 13.84 -14.61 -12.33
N ASP A 122 14.43 -15.68 -12.85
CA ASP A 122 14.37 -17.02 -12.23
C ASP A 122 14.91 -17.06 -10.78
N THR A 123 15.81 -16.14 -10.44
CA THR A 123 16.55 -16.11 -9.15
C THR A 123 16.23 -14.91 -8.26
N GLY A 124 15.41 -13.96 -8.71
CA GLY A 124 15.18 -12.73 -7.95
C GLY A 124 14.63 -11.57 -8.76
N LEU A 125 14.59 -10.39 -8.13
CA LEU A 125 14.02 -9.17 -8.71
C LEU A 125 15.09 -8.14 -9.04
N GLU A 126 15.12 -7.73 -10.30
CA GLU A 126 15.94 -6.64 -10.79
C GLU A 126 15.17 -5.32 -10.69
N LEU A 127 15.87 -4.22 -10.42
CA LEU A 127 15.34 -2.88 -10.59
C LEU A 127 15.68 -2.35 -11.98
N TRP A 128 14.70 -1.79 -12.68
CA TRP A 128 14.86 -1.17 -13.98
C TRP A 128 14.32 0.25 -13.97
N VAL A 129 14.93 1.11 -14.79
CA VAL A 129 14.47 2.48 -15.02
C VAL A 129 14.42 2.74 -16.52
N VAL A 130 13.33 3.35 -16.97
CA VAL A 130 13.18 3.89 -18.33
C VAL A 130 13.25 5.39 -18.29
N ASP A 131 14.08 5.95 -19.16
CA ASP A 131 14.00 7.36 -19.54
C ASP A 131 12.87 7.54 -20.55
N VAL A 132 11.94 8.46 -20.26
CA VAL A 132 10.71 8.59 -21.06
C VAL A 132 10.95 9.31 -22.39
N ASP A 133 11.94 10.21 -22.44
CA ASP A 133 12.26 10.97 -23.65
C ASP A 133 13.02 10.10 -24.65
N SER A 134 14.02 9.35 -24.18
CA SER A 134 14.84 8.46 -25.01
C SER A 134 14.28 7.05 -25.17
N LEU A 135 13.32 6.66 -24.34
CA LEU A 135 12.75 5.31 -24.22
C LEU A 135 13.79 4.21 -23.94
N THR A 136 14.92 4.60 -23.39
CA THR A 136 15.98 3.65 -23.04
C THR A 136 15.66 3.04 -21.68
N ALA A 137 15.43 1.72 -21.68
CA ALA A 137 15.35 0.91 -20.47
C ALA A 137 16.76 0.49 -20.04
N GLN A 138 17.08 0.68 -18.76
CA GLN A 138 18.33 0.23 -18.17
C GLN A 138 18.09 -0.59 -16.91
N LYS A 139 18.85 -1.69 -16.78
CA LYS A 139 18.95 -2.44 -15.53
C LYS A 139 19.77 -1.61 -14.54
N LEU A 140 19.18 -1.34 -13.38
CA LEU A 140 19.83 -0.57 -12.31
C LEU A 140 20.45 -1.48 -11.25
N THR A 141 19.90 -2.68 -11.03
CA THR A 141 20.41 -3.63 -10.04
C THR A 141 20.33 -5.06 -10.54
N GLU A 142 21.23 -5.90 -10.05
CA GLU A 142 21.13 -7.36 -10.13
C GLU A 142 19.87 -7.89 -9.41
N PRO A 143 19.44 -9.15 -9.66
CA PRO A 143 18.20 -9.74 -9.14
C PRO A 143 18.25 -10.01 -7.63
N THR A 144 18.35 -8.96 -6.82
CA THR A 144 18.65 -9.02 -5.38
C THR A 144 17.71 -8.17 -4.53
N LEU A 145 16.66 -7.59 -5.12
CA LEU A 145 15.64 -6.87 -4.35
C LEU A 145 14.87 -7.82 -3.43
N ASN A 146 14.55 -7.36 -2.22
CA ASN A 146 13.68 -8.06 -1.29
C ASN A 146 12.25 -7.49 -1.37
N ALA A 147 11.32 -8.29 -1.91
CA ALA A 147 9.89 -7.97 -1.97
C ALA A 147 9.04 -8.94 -1.13
N ALA A 148 9.63 -9.57 -0.10
CA ALA A 148 8.93 -10.54 0.75
C ALA A 148 7.79 -9.89 1.57
N TYR A 149 7.95 -8.61 1.93
CA TYR A 149 6.92 -7.85 2.65
C TYR A 149 6.94 -6.39 2.23
N GLY A 150 5.80 -5.81 1.86
CA GLY A 150 5.70 -4.43 1.36
C GLY A 150 6.30 -4.21 -0.05
N GLU A 151 6.45 -2.95 -0.46
CA GLU A 151 7.07 -2.60 -1.75
C GLU A 151 8.60 -2.71 -1.67
N PRO A 152 9.30 -3.26 -2.68
CA PRO A 152 10.76 -3.43 -2.66
C PRO A 152 11.53 -2.12 -2.85
N TYR A 153 10.91 -1.08 -3.42
CA TYR A 153 11.54 0.22 -3.59
C TYR A 153 10.52 1.38 -3.61
N ARG A 154 11.02 2.60 -3.41
CA ARG A 154 10.29 3.87 -3.64
C ARG A 154 11.22 4.95 -4.17
N TRP A 155 10.69 5.91 -4.93
CA TRP A 155 11.44 7.10 -5.34
C TRP A 155 11.73 8.02 -4.14
N LEU A 156 13.00 8.25 -3.85
CA LEU A 156 13.46 9.22 -2.86
C LEU A 156 13.51 10.63 -3.45
N SER A 157 13.98 10.77 -4.69
CA SER A 157 14.05 12.02 -5.44
C SER A 157 13.85 11.73 -6.92
N ASP A 158 14.15 12.69 -7.80
CA ASP A 158 14.16 12.46 -9.25
C ASP A 158 15.32 11.56 -9.71
N GLU A 159 16.40 11.49 -8.92
CA GLU A 159 17.67 10.84 -9.29
C GLU A 159 18.06 9.68 -8.37
N ALA A 160 17.21 9.37 -7.37
CA ALA A 160 17.50 8.33 -6.41
C ALA A 160 16.26 7.59 -5.93
N LEU A 161 16.42 6.30 -5.67
CA LEU A 161 15.45 5.41 -5.06
C LEU A 161 15.96 4.95 -3.69
N ILE A 162 15.02 4.55 -2.83
CA ILE A 162 15.31 3.71 -1.67
C ILE A 162 14.83 2.29 -1.97
N CYS A 163 15.67 1.30 -1.69
CA CYS A 163 15.46 -0.07 -2.09
C CYS A 163 15.76 -1.01 -0.92
N LYS A 164 14.98 -2.08 -0.82
CA LYS A 164 15.25 -3.20 0.07
C LYS A 164 16.02 -4.26 -0.69
N PHE A 165 17.19 -4.65 -0.19
CA PHE A 165 18.02 -5.70 -0.77
C PHE A 165 18.10 -6.90 0.15
N ILE A 166 18.17 -8.08 -0.46
CA ILE A 166 18.60 -9.30 0.21
C ILE A 166 20.04 -9.09 0.70
N PRO A 167 20.36 -9.35 1.97
CA PRO A 167 21.75 -9.28 2.44
C PRO A 167 22.66 -10.21 1.64
N SER A 168 23.79 -9.70 1.17
CA SER A 168 24.70 -10.43 0.27
C SER A 168 25.29 -11.70 0.88
N HIS A 169 25.32 -11.81 2.20
CA HIS A 169 25.85 -12.94 2.95
C HIS A 169 24.74 -13.87 3.50
N ARG A 170 23.48 -13.72 3.05
CA ARG A 170 22.31 -14.39 3.66
C ARG A 170 22.38 -15.93 3.74
N GLY A 171 23.24 -16.59 2.97
CA GLY A 171 23.42 -18.05 3.07
C GLY A 171 22.16 -18.85 2.69
N GLU A 172 22.14 -20.13 3.05
CA GLU A 172 20.99 -21.02 2.81
C GLU A 172 19.86 -20.79 3.83
N PRO A 173 18.59 -21.02 3.46
CA PRO A 173 17.48 -20.91 4.40
C PRO A 173 17.65 -21.90 5.57
N PRO A 174 17.21 -21.52 6.79
CA PRO A 174 17.22 -22.41 7.94
C PRO A 174 16.65 -23.80 7.62
N ALA A 175 17.46 -24.85 7.84
CA ALA A 175 17.03 -26.21 7.62
C ALA A 175 15.94 -26.60 8.64
N LYS A 176 14.94 -27.35 8.17
CA LYS A 176 13.91 -27.87 9.06
C LYS A 176 14.57 -28.88 10.02
N PRO A 177 14.44 -28.70 11.35
CA PRO A 177 15.09 -29.60 12.29
C PRO A 177 14.41 -30.98 12.24
N ASN A 178 15.21 -32.05 12.36
CA ASN A 178 14.72 -33.44 12.39
C ASN A 178 13.91 -33.75 13.65
N ILE A 179 14.17 -33.01 14.73
CA ILE A 179 13.50 -33.13 16.02
C ILE A 179 12.98 -31.73 16.38
N PRO A 180 11.73 -31.57 16.84
CA PRO A 180 11.23 -30.29 17.33
C PRO A 180 12.17 -29.73 18.42
N LEU A 181 12.51 -28.43 18.32
CA LEU A 181 13.40 -27.76 19.30
C LEU A 181 12.85 -27.78 20.73
N GLY A 182 11.53 -27.93 20.87
CA GLY A 182 10.82 -28.03 22.13
C GLY A 182 9.31 -28.03 21.88
N PRO A 183 8.48 -28.20 22.93
CA PRO A 183 7.05 -28.00 22.80
C PRO A 183 6.75 -26.55 22.43
N ILE A 184 5.71 -26.34 21.62
CA ILE A 184 5.15 -25.01 21.39
C ILE A 184 4.42 -24.61 22.67
N ILE A 185 4.99 -23.65 23.41
CA ILE A 185 4.38 -23.10 24.61
C ILE A 185 3.51 -21.92 24.20
N GLN A 186 2.20 -22.05 24.43
CA GLN A 186 1.24 -20.95 24.29
C GLN A 186 0.56 -20.75 25.64
N GLU A 187 0.74 -19.57 26.22
CA GLU A 187 0.07 -19.18 27.45
C GLU A 187 -1.12 -18.29 27.11
N ASN A 188 -2.30 -18.66 27.62
CA ASN A 188 -3.49 -17.84 27.50
C ASN A 188 -3.69 -17.05 28.81
N PHE A 189 -3.27 -15.79 28.79
CA PHE A 189 -3.42 -14.88 29.93
C PHE A 189 -4.85 -14.33 30.00
N SER A 190 -5.82 -15.22 30.24
CA SER A 190 -7.23 -14.96 30.55
C SER A 190 -8.06 -14.19 29.50
N GLY A 191 -9.37 -14.46 29.48
CA GLY A 191 -10.34 -13.77 28.63
C GLY A 191 -10.73 -14.52 27.36
N LYS A 192 -11.78 -14.03 26.69
CA LYS A 192 -12.20 -14.54 25.37
C LYS A 192 -11.48 -13.72 24.31
N SER A 193 -10.62 -14.36 23.50
CA SER A 193 -9.96 -13.73 22.35
C SER A 193 -10.57 -14.25 21.04
N PRO A 194 -11.67 -13.65 20.55
CA PRO A 194 -12.26 -14.04 19.28
C PRO A 194 -11.30 -13.71 18.14
N SER A 195 -10.67 -14.72 17.56
CA SER A 195 -9.81 -14.53 16.39
C SER A 195 -10.58 -14.80 15.10
N ARG A 196 -10.26 -14.04 14.05
CA ARG A 196 -10.67 -14.41 12.70
C ARG A 196 -9.82 -15.59 12.24
N THR A 197 -10.35 -16.38 11.32
CA THR A 197 -9.53 -17.40 10.65
C THR A 197 -8.53 -16.69 9.74
N TYR A 198 -7.24 -16.87 10.04
CA TYR A 198 -6.14 -16.44 9.18
C TYR A 198 -5.46 -17.67 8.58
N THR A 199 -4.98 -17.54 7.35
CA THR A 199 -4.23 -18.58 6.64
C THR A 199 -2.74 -18.30 6.72
N ASN A 200 -1.91 -19.30 6.39
CA ASN A 200 -0.46 -19.16 6.26
C ASN A 200 0.26 -18.65 7.52
N LEU A 201 -0.29 -18.92 8.70
CA LEU A 201 0.32 -18.50 9.96
C LEU A 201 1.59 -19.30 10.27
N LEU A 202 2.47 -18.70 11.06
CA LEU A 202 3.62 -19.40 11.64
C LEU A 202 3.13 -20.54 12.54
N LYS A 203 3.79 -21.69 12.49
CA LYS A 203 3.40 -22.88 13.25
C LYS A 203 4.37 -23.23 14.36
N ASN A 204 5.64 -22.81 14.25
CA ASN A 204 6.72 -23.27 15.12
C ASN A 204 7.95 -22.34 15.00
N PRO A 205 8.99 -22.52 15.84
CA PRO A 205 10.21 -21.71 15.78
C PRO A 205 11.02 -21.79 14.47
N HIS A 206 10.92 -22.89 13.71
CA HIS A 206 11.54 -22.97 12.38
C HIS A 206 10.84 -22.04 11.38
N ASP A 207 9.51 -21.93 11.43
CA ASP A 207 8.77 -20.94 10.65
C ASP A 207 9.16 -19.51 11.04
N GLU A 208 9.40 -19.22 12.33
CA GLU A 208 9.94 -17.91 12.75
C GLU A 208 11.30 -17.61 12.12
N ALA A 209 12.21 -18.60 12.15
CA ALA A 209 13.54 -18.46 11.55
C ALA A 209 13.45 -18.24 10.03
N LEU A 210 12.54 -18.95 9.34
CA LEU A 210 12.27 -18.71 7.92
C LEU A 210 11.67 -17.32 7.68
N PHE A 211 10.75 -16.88 8.53
CA PHE A 211 10.16 -15.54 8.45
C PHE A 211 11.23 -14.46 8.55
N GLU A 212 12.11 -14.56 9.56
CA GLU A 212 13.24 -13.64 9.70
C GLU A 212 14.17 -13.72 8.49
N TYR A 213 14.54 -14.92 8.04
CA TYR A 213 15.41 -15.12 6.89
C TYR A 213 14.90 -14.43 5.61
N TYR A 214 13.63 -14.62 5.26
CA TYR A 214 13.06 -14.07 4.03
C TYR A 214 12.78 -12.57 4.10
N LEU A 215 12.39 -12.06 5.27
CA LEU A 215 12.04 -10.63 5.44
C LEU A 215 13.24 -9.75 5.79
N THR A 216 14.36 -10.32 6.25
CA THR A 216 15.57 -9.55 6.52
C THR A 216 16.07 -8.90 5.24
N ALA A 217 16.25 -7.58 5.30
CA ALA A 217 16.70 -6.76 4.20
C ALA A 217 17.65 -5.65 4.68
N ASN A 218 18.56 -5.25 3.78
CA ASN A 218 19.24 -3.96 3.87
C ASN A 218 18.36 -2.89 3.22
N LEU A 219 18.22 -1.73 3.85
CA LEU A 219 17.70 -0.54 3.19
C LEU A 219 18.86 0.25 2.61
N GLU A 220 18.80 0.52 1.31
CA GLU A 220 19.87 1.22 0.62
C GLU A 220 19.31 2.29 -0.31
N LYS A 221 20.04 3.40 -0.43
CA LYS A 221 19.80 4.42 -1.44
C LYS A 221 20.50 4.01 -2.73
N VAL A 222 19.79 4.09 -3.86
CA VAL A 222 20.28 3.71 -5.19
C VAL A 222 20.14 4.92 -6.11
N THR A 223 21.24 5.39 -6.70
CA THR A 223 21.25 6.46 -7.72
C THR A 223 21.05 5.87 -9.13
N LEU A 224 20.71 6.70 -10.12
CA LEU A 224 20.39 6.23 -11.48
C LEU A 224 21.57 5.64 -12.27
N ASP A 225 22.79 5.79 -11.78
CA ASP A 225 24.01 5.12 -12.28
C ASP A 225 24.26 3.76 -11.62
N GLY A 226 23.38 3.34 -10.69
CA GLY A 226 23.46 2.06 -9.97
C GLY A 226 24.31 2.11 -8.71
N HIS A 227 24.85 3.26 -8.31
CA HIS A 227 25.60 3.36 -7.06
C HIS A 227 24.67 3.16 -5.84
N ARG A 228 25.14 2.36 -4.88
CA ARG A 228 24.38 1.93 -3.70
C ARG A 228 25.02 2.44 -2.43
N THR A 229 24.22 3.06 -1.56
CA THR A 229 24.62 3.51 -0.23
C THR A 229 23.74 2.86 0.84
N LEU A 230 24.33 2.13 1.77
CA LEU A 230 23.63 1.51 2.89
C LEU A 230 23.05 2.58 3.83
N LEU A 231 21.77 2.43 4.20
CA LEU A 231 21.08 3.28 5.19
C LEU A 231 20.77 2.49 6.47
N VAL A 232 20.30 1.25 6.32
CA VAL A 232 19.96 0.36 7.44
C VAL A 232 20.39 -1.05 7.09
N SER A 233 21.20 -1.69 7.95
CA SER A 233 21.62 -3.08 7.78
C SER A 233 20.62 -4.06 8.38
N GLU A 234 20.38 -5.17 7.69
CA GLU A 234 19.83 -6.43 8.23
C GLU A 234 18.64 -6.26 9.18
N SER A 235 17.53 -5.75 8.66
CA SER A 235 16.31 -5.55 9.45
C SER A 235 15.09 -6.17 8.78
N LEU A 236 14.07 -6.51 9.58
CA LEU A 236 12.74 -6.90 9.08
C LEU A 236 11.96 -5.65 8.65
N ILE A 237 12.26 -5.15 7.46
CA ILE A 237 11.71 -3.88 6.98
C ILE A 237 10.35 -4.10 6.34
N HIS A 238 9.31 -3.59 6.98
CA HIS A 238 7.99 -3.51 6.36
C HIS A 238 8.00 -2.46 5.24
N GLU A 239 8.33 -1.22 5.58
CA GLU A 239 8.37 -0.12 4.64
C GLU A 239 9.32 0.99 5.10
N ALA A 240 9.82 1.74 4.12
CA ALA A 240 10.46 3.04 4.32
C ALA A 240 9.77 4.02 3.36
N VAL A 241 9.22 5.11 3.88
CA VAL A 241 8.45 6.09 3.09
C VAL A 241 9.13 7.45 3.20
N PRO A 242 9.60 8.04 2.08
CA PRO A 242 10.17 9.39 2.12
C PRO A 242 9.17 10.41 2.67
N SER A 243 9.67 11.45 3.33
CA SER A 243 8.90 12.65 3.60
C SER A 243 8.59 13.38 2.28
N PRO A 244 7.55 14.21 2.23
CA PRO A 244 7.20 14.98 1.04
C PRO A 244 8.34 15.81 0.44
N ASN A 245 9.21 16.35 1.30
CA ASN A 245 10.42 17.09 0.90
C ASN A 245 11.70 16.23 0.76
N SER A 246 11.58 14.91 0.82
CA SER A 246 12.68 13.92 0.65
C SER A 246 13.84 13.98 1.65
N LYS A 247 13.74 14.80 2.70
CA LYS A 247 14.84 14.93 3.69
C LYS A 247 14.90 13.77 4.68
N TYR A 248 13.74 13.15 4.95
CA TYR A 248 13.60 12.09 5.94
C TYR A 248 12.92 10.87 5.35
N LEU A 249 13.04 9.74 6.04
CA LEU A 249 12.30 8.51 5.78
C LEU A 249 11.54 8.11 7.04
N LEU A 250 10.27 7.77 6.89
CA LEU A 250 9.49 7.07 7.92
C LEU A 250 9.73 5.58 7.74
N LEU A 251 10.53 5.00 8.63
CA LEU A 251 10.96 3.62 8.61
C LEU A 251 10.12 2.79 9.59
N THR A 252 9.50 1.72 9.10
CA THR A 252 8.77 0.74 9.91
C THR A 252 9.49 -0.61 9.87
N GLN A 253 9.90 -1.11 11.04
CA GLN A 253 10.63 -2.36 11.21
C GLN A 253 9.85 -3.29 12.14
N LEU A 254 9.65 -4.55 11.74
CA LEU A 254 9.07 -5.57 12.61
C LEU A 254 10.11 -6.07 13.61
N HIS A 255 9.67 -6.53 14.78
CA HIS A 255 10.51 -7.24 15.74
C HIS A 255 9.71 -8.28 16.53
N ARG A 256 10.43 -9.10 17.29
CA ARG A 256 9.87 -10.10 18.21
C ARG A 256 9.09 -9.45 19.36
N PRO A 257 8.16 -10.18 20.00
CA PRO A 257 7.74 -11.56 19.68
C PRO A 257 6.77 -11.66 18.50
N PHE A 258 6.86 -12.75 17.72
CA PHE A 258 5.90 -13.08 16.68
C PHE A 258 4.73 -13.89 17.24
N SER A 259 3.60 -13.91 16.51
CA SER A 259 2.42 -14.69 16.88
C SER A 259 2.19 -15.85 15.91
N TYR A 260 1.77 -17.00 16.45
CA TYR A 260 1.32 -18.16 15.67
C TYR A 260 -0.18 -18.12 15.36
N GLN A 261 -0.88 -17.10 15.86
CA GLN A 261 -2.33 -16.95 15.75
C GLN A 261 -2.73 -15.73 14.89
N LEU A 262 -1.77 -14.87 14.57
CA LEU A 262 -1.99 -13.61 13.87
C LEU A 262 -1.00 -13.44 12.71
N PRO A 263 -1.38 -12.74 11.63
CA PRO A 263 -0.47 -12.44 10.54
C PRO A 263 0.49 -11.30 10.90
N ALA A 264 1.53 -11.12 10.07
CA ALA A 264 2.63 -10.17 10.26
C ALA A 264 2.18 -8.72 10.50
N SER A 265 1.01 -8.32 9.99
CA SER A 265 0.46 -6.97 10.20
C SER A 265 0.12 -6.64 11.66
N PHE A 266 0.03 -7.66 12.53
CA PHE A 266 -0.23 -7.51 13.96
C PHE A 266 1.04 -7.64 14.81
N PHE A 267 2.17 -8.03 14.21
CA PHE A 267 3.42 -8.22 14.94
C PHE A 267 3.95 -6.89 15.49
N PRO A 268 4.73 -6.93 16.57
CA PRO A 268 5.39 -5.76 17.10
C PRO A 268 6.25 -5.05 16.05
N LYS A 269 6.26 -3.72 16.11
CA LYS A 269 7.02 -2.92 15.16
C LYS A 269 7.44 -1.57 15.73
N THR A 270 8.65 -1.15 15.38
CA THR A 270 9.12 0.22 15.62
C THR A 270 8.84 1.09 14.42
N VAL A 271 8.42 2.33 14.66
CA VAL A 271 8.27 3.38 13.65
C VAL A 271 9.21 4.53 14.01
N ARG A 272 10.12 4.85 13.10
CA ARG A 272 11.20 5.84 13.32
C ARG A 272 11.31 6.78 12.14
N VAL A 273 11.73 8.00 12.40
CA VAL A 273 12.20 8.94 11.37
C VAL A 273 13.71 8.84 11.29
N ILE A 274 14.23 8.52 10.12
CA ILE A 274 15.67 8.58 9.81
C ILE A 274 15.94 9.63 8.74
N ASP A 275 17.17 10.13 8.66
CA ASP A 275 17.60 10.98 7.55
C ASP A 275 18.03 10.17 6.31
N ASN A 276 18.43 10.87 5.25
CA ASN A 276 18.87 10.26 3.98
C ASN A 276 20.28 9.62 4.02
N THR A 277 20.91 9.58 5.20
CA THR A 277 22.17 8.89 5.49
C THR A 277 21.99 7.71 6.45
N GLY A 278 20.78 7.51 7.00
CA GLY A 278 20.45 6.41 7.90
C GLY A 278 20.46 6.79 9.39
N ASN A 279 20.74 8.05 9.75
CA ASN A 279 20.75 8.44 11.15
C ASN A 279 19.34 8.54 11.72
N LEU A 280 19.16 8.06 12.94
CA LEU A 280 17.91 8.23 13.70
C LEU A 280 17.70 9.70 14.07
N ILE A 281 16.56 10.25 13.67
CA ILE A 281 16.14 11.63 13.97
C ILE A 281 15.08 11.65 15.07
N TYR A 282 14.09 10.76 15.00
CA TYR A 282 13.00 10.72 15.96
C TYR A 282 12.42 9.31 16.10
N GLU A 283 12.20 8.86 17.33
CA GLU A 283 11.46 7.63 17.61
C GLU A 283 9.97 7.94 17.72
N VAL A 284 9.18 7.46 16.74
CA VAL A 284 7.75 7.78 16.69
C VAL A 284 6.97 6.87 17.62
N ALA A 285 7.18 5.56 17.54
CA ALA A 285 6.51 4.58 18.38
C ALA A 285 7.22 3.22 18.37
N ASP A 286 7.18 2.54 19.51
CA ASP A 286 7.29 1.08 19.59
C ASP A 286 5.88 0.52 19.78
N VAL A 287 5.39 -0.19 18.77
CA VAL A 287 4.02 -0.72 18.72
C VAL A 287 4.06 -2.18 19.16
N PRO A 288 3.39 -2.55 20.26
CA PRO A 288 3.39 -3.93 20.75
C PRO A 288 2.53 -4.84 19.86
N LEU A 289 2.65 -6.14 20.08
CA LEU A 289 1.77 -7.15 19.48
C LEU A 289 0.31 -6.79 19.74
N PHE A 290 -0.48 -6.65 18.68
CA PHE A 290 -1.89 -6.34 18.82
C PHE A 290 -2.74 -7.62 18.81
N MET A 291 -3.27 -7.99 19.98
CA MET A 291 -4.27 -9.04 20.09
C MET A 291 -5.63 -8.41 20.41
N ARG A 292 -6.65 -8.78 19.63
CA ARG A 292 -8.03 -8.33 19.88
C ARG A 292 -8.56 -8.94 21.17
N ARG A 293 -9.18 -8.11 22.00
CA ARG A 293 -9.80 -8.43 23.28
C ARG A 293 -11.32 -8.56 23.15
N THR A 294 -11.90 -8.10 22.04
CA THR A 294 -13.35 -8.08 21.80
C THR A 294 -13.70 -8.61 20.41
N THR A 295 -14.96 -8.99 20.21
CA THR A 295 -15.52 -9.30 18.88
C THR A 295 -15.88 -8.04 18.08
N LYS A 296 -15.78 -6.85 18.69
CA LYS A 296 -16.26 -5.60 18.09
C LYS A 296 -15.33 -5.17 16.96
N PHE A 297 -15.92 -4.67 15.87
CA PHE A 297 -15.17 -4.31 14.67
C PHE A 297 -14.35 -3.03 14.85
N ASP A 298 -14.85 -2.11 15.67
CA ASP A 298 -14.21 -0.81 16.00
C ASP A 298 -13.15 -0.90 17.09
N GLU A 299 -12.73 -2.12 17.46
CA GLU A 299 -11.57 -2.32 18.34
C GLU A 299 -10.28 -1.99 17.62
N VAL A 300 -9.47 -1.16 18.27
CA VAL A 300 -8.16 -0.74 17.81
C VAL A 300 -7.13 -0.93 18.91
N ARG A 301 -5.85 -0.95 18.53
CA ARG A 301 -4.77 -0.93 19.51
C ARG A 301 -4.66 0.41 20.21
N THR A 302 -4.07 0.40 21.40
CA THR A 302 -3.64 1.59 22.12
C THR A 302 -2.36 2.19 21.52
N GLY A 303 -2.02 3.40 21.98
CA GLY A 303 -0.86 4.16 21.51
C GLY A 303 -1.04 4.72 20.10
N ARG A 304 0.05 5.28 19.55
CA ARG A 304 0.07 5.94 18.24
C ARG A 304 -0.24 4.98 17.11
N ARG A 305 -1.36 5.15 16.41
CA ARG A 305 -1.83 4.38 15.24
C ARG A 305 -2.00 5.27 14.02
N GLU A 306 -2.17 4.67 12.84
CA GLU A 306 -2.27 5.42 11.57
C GLU A 306 -1.09 6.42 11.36
N ILE A 307 0.13 6.02 11.74
CA ILE A 307 1.32 6.88 11.66
C ILE A 307 1.72 7.04 10.20
N SER A 308 1.76 8.28 9.70
CA SER A 308 2.18 8.57 8.33
C SER A 308 2.63 10.03 8.17
N TRP A 309 3.18 10.37 7.01
CA TRP A 309 3.44 11.76 6.63
C TRP A 309 2.14 12.48 6.26
N ARG A 310 2.04 13.77 6.58
CA ARG A 310 1.05 14.67 5.98
C ARG A 310 1.39 14.86 4.51
N ASN A 311 0.41 14.66 3.62
CA ASN A 311 0.65 14.71 2.17
C ASN A 311 0.68 16.14 1.60
N ASP A 312 0.19 17.12 2.35
CA ASP A 312 -0.02 18.51 1.95
C ASP A 312 1.05 19.48 2.47
N THR A 313 1.97 19.01 3.31
CA THR A 313 3.07 19.82 3.86
C THR A 313 4.38 19.10 3.65
N ASP A 314 5.48 19.70 4.10
CA ASP A 314 6.82 19.10 4.07
C ASP A 314 6.92 17.89 5.03
N ALA A 315 7.96 17.80 5.85
CA ALA A 315 8.15 16.70 6.78
C ALA A 315 7.32 16.88 8.05
N THR A 316 6.02 16.59 7.99
CA THR A 316 5.12 16.60 9.16
C THR A 316 4.53 15.22 9.37
N LEU A 317 4.71 14.65 10.56
CA LEU A 317 4.05 13.41 10.96
C LEU A 317 2.62 13.68 11.39
N HIS A 318 1.75 12.70 11.18
CA HIS A 318 0.47 12.61 11.85
C HIS A 318 0.22 11.18 12.34
N TRP A 319 -0.60 11.07 13.37
CA TRP A 319 -1.07 9.80 13.91
C TRP A 319 -2.35 10.01 14.71
N VAL A 320 -2.99 8.91 15.08
CA VAL A 320 -4.19 8.88 15.89
C VAL A 320 -3.90 8.13 17.19
N GLU A 321 -4.54 8.52 18.28
CA GLU A 321 -4.53 7.77 19.55
C GLU A 321 -5.96 7.54 20.04
N ALA A 322 -6.24 6.33 20.52
CA ALA A 322 -7.54 5.98 21.06
C ALA A 322 -7.69 6.47 22.51
N LEU A 323 -8.80 7.16 22.79
CA LEU A 323 -9.16 7.71 24.10
C LEU A 323 -9.96 6.72 24.96
N ASP A 324 -10.54 5.69 24.34
CA ASP A 324 -11.31 4.63 24.98
C ASP A 324 -10.49 3.38 25.28
N GLU A 325 -9.17 3.52 25.39
CA GLU A 325 -8.20 2.41 25.46
C GLU A 325 -8.30 1.45 24.27
N GLY A 326 -8.86 1.91 23.15
CA GLY A 326 -9.11 1.11 21.96
C GLY A 326 -10.31 0.15 22.08
N ASN A 327 -11.04 0.19 23.20
CA ASN A 327 -12.19 -0.67 23.45
C ASN A 327 -13.51 0.05 23.10
N PRO A 328 -14.20 -0.35 22.02
CA PRO A 328 -15.44 0.30 21.60
C PRO A 328 -16.62 0.06 22.56
N THR A 329 -16.50 -0.83 23.55
CA THR A 329 -17.53 -1.03 24.57
C THR A 329 -17.48 -0.02 25.70
N HIS A 330 -16.40 0.77 25.81
CA HIS A 330 -16.33 1.86 26.77
C HIS A 330 -17.20 3.02 26.28
N ASP A 331 -18.00 3.58 27.19
CA ASP A 331 -18.83 4.75 26.94
C ASP A 331 -18.01 6.02 27.22
N VAL A 332 -17.64 6.71 26.15
CA VAL A 332 -16.83 7.93 26.18
C VAL A 332 -17.39 8.93 25.16
N ALA A 333 -17.25 10.22 25.46
CA ALA A 333 -17.72 11.28 24.55
C ALA A 333 -16.85 11.40 23.29
N LYS A 334 -15.54 11.14 23.40
CA LYS A 334 -14.58 11.17 22.29
C LYS A 334 -13.77 9.89 22.28
N ARG A 335 -13.57 9.30 21.10
CA ARG A 335 -12.94 7.98 20.94
C ARG A 335 -11.52 8.03 20.42
N ASP A 336 -11.20 9.02 19.60
CA ASP A 336 -9.85 9.19 19.08
C ASP A 336 -9.43 10.66 19.05
N THR A 337 -8.11 10.86 19.09
CA THR A 337 -7.48 12.16 18.84
C THR A 337 -6.49 12.05 17.69
N LEU A 338 -6.58 12.95 16.72
CA LEU A 338 -5.63 13.14 15.64
C LEU A 338 -4.57 14.17 16.06
N TYR A 339 -3.30 13.80 15.92
CA TYR A 339 -2.15 14.63 16.24
C TYR A 339 -1.29 14.91 15.01
N GLU A 340 -0.50 15.98 15.10
CA GLU A 340 0.61 16.25 14.20
C GLU A 340 1.90 16.58 14.95
N LEU A 341 3.03 16.37 14.27
CA LEU A 341 4.35 16.83 14.72
C LEU A 341 5.21 17.21 13.52
N VAL A 342 5.59 18.48 13.44
CA VAL A 342 6.38 19.05 12.34
C VAL A 342 7.87 18.79 12.60
N ALA A 343 8.65 18.51 11.56
CA ALA A 343 10.12 18.49 11.64
C ALA A 343 10.63 19.82 12.23
N PRO A 344 11.66 19.81 13.11
CA PRO A 344 12.58 18.71 13.38
C PRO A 344 12.12 17.73 14.49
N PHE A 345 10.82 17.69 14.81
CA PHE A 345 10.22 16.75 15.77
C PHE A 345 10.67 16.96 17.22
N THR A 346 11.06 18.19 17.56
CA THR A 346 11.51 18.58 18.90
C THR A 346 10.39 19.14 19.78
N ASP A 347 9.31 19.60 19.16
CA ASP A 347 8.18 20.21 19.86
C ASP A 347 7.22 19.15 20.43
N ALA A 348 6.33 19.58 21.32
CA ALA A 348 5.22 18.75 21.75
C ALA A 348 4.25 18.50 20.57
N PRO A 349 3.70 17.28 20.41
CA PRO A 349 2.67 17.01 19.42
C PRO A 349 1.46 17.94 19.56
N LYS A 350 0.99 18.46 18.43
CA LYS A 350 -0.17 19.35 18.38
C LYS A 350 -1.43 18.54 18.07
N GLN A 351 -2.47 18.73 18.87
CA GLN A 351 -3.79 18.13 18.62
C GLN A 351 -4.48 18.87 17.47
N LEU A 352 -5.03 18.12 16.52
CA LEU A 352 -5.77 18.66 15.37
C LEU A 352 -7.27 18.46 15.47
N TRP A 353 -7.72 17.30 15.96
CA TRP A 353 -9.13 16.93 15.93
C TRP A 353 -9.43 15.76 16.87
N GLN A 354 -10.68 15.66 17.34
CA GLN A 354 -11.17 14.52 18.12
C GLN A 354 -12.48 13.96 17.55
N SER A 355 -12.57 12.64 17.51
CA SER A 355 -13.70 11.91 16.94
C SER A 355 -14.70 11.46 18.00
N GLU A 356 -15.97 11.33 17.62
CA GLU A 356 -17.01 10.67 18.43
C GLU A 356 -17.14 9.19 18.08
N TYR A 357 -16.86 8.85 16.82
CA TYR A 357 -16.78 7.48 16.33
C TYR A 357 -15.32 7.08 16.09
N ARG A 358 -15.08 5.87 15.59
CA ARG A 358 -13.71 5.42 15.33
C ARG A 358 -13.16 6.12 14.09
N PHE A 359 -12.01 6.78 14.22
CA PHE A 359 -11.27 7.35 13.10
C PHE A 359 -11.05 6.29 12.03
N HIS A 360 -11.38 6.63 10.79
CA HIS A 360 -11.34 5.72 9.66
C HIS A 360 -10.33 6.14 8.60
N HIS A 361 -10.28 7.43 8.24
CA HIS A 361 -9.42 7.90 7.16
C HIS A 361 -9.21 9.42 7.23
N ILE A 362 -8.14 9.91 6.60
CA ILE A 362 -7.89 11.33 6.37
C ILE A 362 -7.40 11.54 4.93
N ILE A 363 -7.90 12.58 4.28
CA ILE A 363 -7.34 13.11 3.03
C ILE A 363 -6.93 14.55 3.28
N TRP A 364 -5.62 14.80 3.21
CA TRP A 364 -5.05 16.13 3.27
C TRP A 364 -5.37 16.91 2.00
N GLY A 365 -5.70 18.19 2.12
CA GLY A 365 -5.96 19.07 0.98
C GLY A 365 -4.82 20.07 0.77
N LYS A 366 -5.04 21.25 1.32
CA LYS A 366 -4.05 22.32 1.44
C LYS A 366 -3.83 22.59 2.93
N GLU A 367 -2.89 23.48 3.21
CA GLU A 367 -2.43 23.81 4.57
C GLU A 367 -3.56 24.00 5.60
N ASP A 368 -4.68 24.61 5.22
CA ASP A 368 -5.84 24.93 6.06
C ASP A 368 -7.03 23.96 5.92
N VAL A 369 -6.95 22.91 5.09
CA VAL A 369 -8.09 22.01 4.82
C VAL A 369 -7.65 20.55 4.77
N ALA A 370 -8.27 19.73 5.62
CA ALA A 370 -8.28 18.27 5.48
C ALA A 370 -9.68 17.70 5.69
N LEU A 371 -9.97 16.57 5.03
CA LEU A 371 -11.19 15.81 5.26
C LEU A 371 -10.88 14.60 6.14
N VAL A 372 -11.69 14.38 7.18
CA VAL A 372 -11.55 13.26 8.12
C VAL A 372 -12.83 12.44 8.16
N TRP A 373 -12.67 11.13 8.06
CA TRP A 373 -13.75 10.15 8.17
C TRP A 373 -13.71 9.51 9.54
N GLU A 374 -14.88 9.44 10.17
CA GLU A 374 -15.13 8.54 11.30
C GLU A 374 -16.26 7.59 10.97
N ARG A 375 -16.20 6.37 11.51
CA ARG A 375 -17.21 5.34 11.31
C ARG A 375 -17.54 4.64 12.62
N TRP A 376 -18.78 4.19 12.72
CA TRP A 376 -19.22 3.31 13.79
C TRP A 376 -19.86 2.08 13.20
N TYR A 377 -19.23 0.92 13.39
CA TYR A 377 -19.68 -0.31 12.76
C TYR A 377 -21.10 -0.66 13.20
N ASP A 378 -21.39 -0.72 14.50
CA ASP A 378 -22.67 -1.22 15.02
C ASP A 378 -23.91 -0.48 14.47
N THR A 379 -23.76 0.79 14.11
CA THR A 379 -24.86 1.61 13.52
C THR A 379 -24.69 1.85 12.03
N ARG A 380 -23.61 1.32 11.42
CA ARG A 380 -23.21 1.57 10.03
C ARG A 380 -23.01 3.04 9.71
N LYS A 381 -22.88 3.90 10.72
CA LYS A 381 -22.73 5.34 10.53
C LYS A 381 -21.33 5.69 10.04
N GLU A 382 -21.30 6.69 9.18
CA GLU A 382 -20.12 7.36 8.68
C GLU A 382 -20.36 8.86 8.74
N ARG A 383 -19.35 9.59 9.22
CA ARG A 383 -19.31 11.05 9.15
C ARG A 383 -18.04 11.51 8.47
N ILE A 384 -18.17 12.57 7.67
CA ILE A 384 -17.06 13.23 7.00
C ILE A 384 -17.00 14.66 7.50
N TRP A 385 -15.85 15.03 8.05
CA TRP A 385 -15.59 16.33 8.64
C TRP A 385 -14.55 17.08 7.81
N ARG A 386 -14.72 18.38 7.64
CA ARG A 386 -13.64 19.30 7.28
C ARG A 386 -12.99 19.81 8.57
N ILE A 387 -11.68 19.67 8.67
CA ILE A 387 -10.86 20.20 9.77
C ILE A 387 -9.90 21.27 9.25
N TYR A 388 -9.38 22.09 10.17
CA TYR A 388 -8.54 23.26 9.87
C TYR A 388 -7.17 23.13 10.53
N PRO A 389 -6.17 22.49 9.88
CA PRO A 389 -4.93 22.15 10.57
C PRO A 389 -4.08 23.35 11.02
N GLN A 390 -4.14 24.48 10.32
CA GLN A 390 -3.46 25.72 10.73
C GLN A 390 -4.10 26.37 11.97
N THR A 391 -5.39 26.16 12.17
CA THR A 391 -6.18 26.76 13.26
C THR A 391 -7.04 25.69 13.93
N PRO A 392 -6.44 24.70 14.62
CA PRO A 392 -7.16 23.52 15.13
C PRO A 392 -8.23 23.86 16.18
N ASP A 393 -8.15 25.03 16.80
CA ASP A 393 -9.17 25.52 17.74
C ASP A 393 -10.46 25.96 17.03
N SER A 394 -10.43 26.11 15.71
CA SER A 394 -11.61 26.40 14.91
C SER A 394 -12.51 25.17 14.85
N PRO A 395 -13.83 25.31 15.07
CA PRO A 395 -14.74 24.17 15.11
C PRO A 395 -14.75 23.43 13.76
N PRO A 396 -14.60 22.10 13.74
CA PRO A 396 -14.66 21.33 12.50
C PRO A 396 -16.07 21.41 11.89
N GLN A 397 -16.15 21.33 10.57
CA GLN A 397 -17.42 21.40 9.84
C GLN A 397 -17.86 20.00 9.43
N LEU A 398 -19.05 19.58 9.83
CA LEU A 398 -19.67 18.33 9.37
C LEU A 398 -20.15 18.51 7.93
N LEU A 399 -19.65 17.68 7.01
CA LEU A 399 -20.06 17.69 5.60
C LEU A 399 -21.12 16.62 5.30
N PHE A 400 -20.96 15.43 5.87
CA PHE A 400 -21.86 14.30 5.65
C PHE A 400 -22.05 13.49 6.94
N ASP A 401 -23.30 13.08 7.25
CA ASP A 401 -23.66 12.10 8.28
C ASP A 401 -24.65 11.12 7.66
N ARG A 402 -24.24 9.86 7.49
CA ARG A 402 -25.03 8.85 6.76
C ARG A 402 -24.72 7.44 7.21
N SER A 403 -25.51 6.49 6.73
CA SER A 403 -25.13 5.07 6.75
C SER A 403 -24.26 4.76 5.54
N TYR A 404 -23.10 4.12 5.73
CA TYR A 404 -22.24 3.72 4.61
C TYR A 404 -22.82 2.56 3.78
N GLU A 405 -23.87 1.91 4.28
CA GLU A 405 -24.62 0.87 3.56
C GLU A 405 -25.69 1.47 2.61
N ASP A 406 -26.12 2.71 2.81
CA ASP A 406 -27.08 3.37 1.93
C ASP A 406 -26.41 3.84 0.64
N LYS A 407 -26.28 2.94 -0.33
CA LYS A 407 -25.60 3.23 -1.61
C LYS A 407 -26.30 4.28 -2.47
N TYR A 408 -27.56 4.63 -2.19
CA TYR A 408 -28.31 5.59 -3.01
C TYR A 408 -28.00 7.04 -2.64
N THR A 409 -27.64 7.28 -1.38
CA THR A 409 -27.23 8.59 -0.89
C THR A 409 -25.71 8.75 -0.79
N ASP A 410 -24.95 7.84 -1.42
CA ASP A 410 -23.48 7.90 -1.42
C ASP A 410 -22.99 9.16 -2.17
N PRO A 411 -22.34 10.12 -1.49
CA PRO A 411 -21.86 11.36 -2.13
C PRO A 411 -20.65 11.13 -3.04
N GLY A 412 -20.15 9.89 -3.12
CA GLY A 412 -18.94 9.55 -3.83
C GLY A 412 -17.69 9.82 -3.02
N SER A 413 -16.54 9.60 -3.64
CA SER A 413 -15.23 9.81 -3.03
C SER A 413 -14.59 11.11 -3.54
N PRO A 414 -13.98 11.93 -2.67
CA PRO A 414 -13.20 13.08 -3.09
C PRO A 414 -12.12 12.71 -4.10
N MET A 415 -12.10 13.41 -5.23
CA MET A 415 -11.02 13.28 -6.20
C MET A 415 -9.74 13.85 -5.61
N THR A 416 -8.62 13.22 -5.97
CA THR A 416 -7.29 13.64 -5.55
C THR A 416 -6.43 14.07 -6.71
N THR A 417 -5.42 14.86 -6.41
CA THR A 417 -4.32 15.20 -7.31
C THR A 417 -2.99 14.97 -6.60
N LEU A 418 -1.90 14.96 -7.34
CA LEU A 418 -0.57 14.81 -6.76
C LEU A 418 -0.02 16.16 -6.31
N ARG A 419 0.50 16.21 -5.08
CA ARG A 419 1.36 17.26 -4.54
C ARG A 419 2.76 16.69 -4.33
N PHE A 420 3.78 17.53 -4.49
CA PHE A 420 5.19 17.11 -4.55
C PHE A 420 5.43 15.95 -5.54
N GLN A 421 4.56 15.89 -6.56
CA GLN A 421 4.46 14.84 -7.57
C GLN A 421 4.45 13.37 -7.08
N ARG A 422 4.18 13.12 -5.79
CA ARG A 422 4.18 11.77 -5.18
C ARG A 422 2.99 11.51 -4.27
N TYR A 423 2.55 12.52 -3.54
CA TYR A 423 1.55 12.36 -2.47
C TYR A 423 0.19 12.84 -2.95
N ARG A 424 -0.85 12.07 -2.65
CA ARG A 424 -2.22 12.43 -3.03
C ARG A 424 -2.80 13.40 -2.01
N VAL A 425 -3.31 14.52 -2.52
CA VAL A 425 -4.07 15.52 -1.78
C VAL A 425 -5.41 15.77 -2.46
N LEU A 426 -6.36 16.41 -1.78
CA LEU A 426 -7.65 16.80 -2.38
C LEU A 426 -7.44 17.62 -3.66
N ARG A 427 -8.25 17.34 -4.67
CA ARG A 427 -8.31 18.12 -5.90
C ARG A 427 -9.33 19.25 -5.73
N PHE A 428 -8.82 20.47 -5.60
CA PHE A 428 -9.64 21.68 -5.61
C PHE A 428 -9.93 22.14 -7.04
N ALA A 429 -11.08 22.78 -7.23
CA ALA A 429 -11.31 23.61 -8.39
C ALA A 429 -10.38 24.85 -8.34
N PRO A 430 -10.02 25.44 -9.49
CA PRO A 430 -9.12 26.59 -9.51
C PRO A 430 -9.64 27.76 -8.67
N GLN A 431 -8.79 28.28 -7.78
CA GLN A 431 -9.05 29.48 -6.96
C GLN A 431 -10.31 29.41 -6.08
N SER A 432 -10.73 28.21 -5.64
CA SER A 432 -11.88 28.06 -4.74
C SER A 432 -11.65 27.01 -3.64
N ASN A 433 -12.56 26.98 -2.66
CA ASN A 433 -12.67 25.90 -1.68
C ASN A 433 -13.65 24.81 -2.16
N THR A 434 -13.84 24.68 -3.47
CA THR A 434 -14.67 23.62 -4.07
C THR A 434 -13.80 22.42 -4.40
N ILE A 435 -14.27 21.21 -4.10
CA ILE A 435 -13.62 19.95 -4.52
C ILE A 435 -14.53 19.16 -5.44
N TYR A 436 -13.98 18.14 -6.11
CA TYR A 436 -14.75 17.22 -6.94
C TYR A 436 -14.98 15.90 -6.22
N LEU A 437 -16.18 15.34 -6.35
CA LEU A 437 -16.55 14.01 -5.85
C LEU A 437 -16.88 13.10 -7.04
N SER A 438 -16.40 11.86 -7.02
CA SER A 438 -16.75 10.85 -8.03
C SER A 438 -17.37 9.63 -7.36
N GLY A 439 -18.50 9.17 -7.86
CA GLY A 439 -19.25 8.07 -7.25
C GLY A 439 -19.84 7.10 -8.27
N ARG A 440 -20.24 5.92 -7.77
CA ARG A 440 -20.87 4.88 -8.58
C ARG A 440 -22.31 5.24 -8.98
N GLY A 441 -23.01 6.07 -8.19
CA GLY A 441 -24.36 6.53 -8.48
C GLY A 441 -25.40 5.42 -8.56
N ALA A 442 -25.43 4.54 -7.55
CA ALA A 442 -26.45 3.50 -7.49
C ALA A 442 -27.84 4.12 -7.23
N SER A 443 -28.85 3.64 -7.94
CA SER A 443 -30.24 4.09 -7.80
C SER A 443 -31.20 2.94 -8.16
N PRO A 444 -32.52 3.09 -7.95
CA PRO A 444 -33.51 2.13 -8.45
C PRO A 444 -33.47 1.91 -9.96
N ASN A 445 -32.98 2.90 -10.73
CA ASN A 445 -32.87 2.82 -12.18
C ASN A 445 -31.56 2.15 -12.64
N GLY A 446 -30.68 1.77 -11.72
CA GLY A 446 -29.39 1.16 -12.03
C GLY A 446 -28.21 1.96 -11.50
N VAL A 447 -27.04 1.69 -12.09
CA VAL A 447 -25.76 2.27 -11.68
C VAL A 447 -25.35 3.31 -12.71
N HIS A 448 -25.40 4.58 -12.31
CA HIS A 448 -25.09 5.73 -13.15
C HIS A 448 -23.96 6.55 -12.52
N PRO A 449 -22.68 6.24 -12.84
CA PRO A 449 -21.54 6.97 -12.31
C PRO A 449 -21.67 8.47 -12.52
N PHE A 450 -21.15 9.25 -11.57
CA PHE A 450 -21.29 10.69 -11.58
C PHE A 450 -20.01 11.43 -11.18
N LEU A 451 -20.00 12.72 -11.54
CA LEU A 451 -19.05 13.71 -11.07
C LEU A 451 -19.82 14.89 -10.47
N ASP A 452 -19.55 15.16 -9.19
CA ASP A 452 -20.12 16.28 -8.45
C ASP A 452 -19.03 17.28 -8.08
N SER A 453 -19.45 18.52 -7.85
CA SER A 453 -18.67 19.52 -7.13
C SER A 453 -19.26 19.74 -5.75
N LEU A 454 -18.41 19.92 -4.75
CA LEU A 454 -18.78 20.23 -3.38
C LEU A 454 -18.07 21.52 -2.95
N ASP A 455 -18.84 22.55 -2.63
CA ASP A 455 -18.31 23.76 -2.00
C ASP A 455 -18.12 23.51 -0.50
N LEU A 456 -16.87 23.56 -0.04
CA LEU A 456 -16.54 23.21 1.35
C LEU A 456 -16.94 24.28 2.36
N GLU A 457 -17.25 25.51 1.95
CA GLU A 457 -17.73 26.54 2.88
C GLU A 457 -19.22 26.36 3.15
N THR A 458 -20.01 26.20 2.09
CA THR A 458 -21.47 26.11 2.16
C THR A 458 -22.00 24.70 2.36
N GLY A 459 -21.20 23.67 2.04
CA GLY A 459 -21.65 22.27 1.98
C GLY A 459 -22.52 21.96 0.75
N HIS A 460 -22.71 22.92 -0.17
CA HIS A 460 -23.56 22.73 -1.34
C HIS A 460 -22.89 21.80 -2.35
N THR A 461 -23.63 20.78 -2.79
CA THR A 461 -23.19 19.82 -3.81
C THR A 461 -23.94 20.05 -5.12
N GLN A 462 -23.23 20.10 -6.23
CA GLN A 462 -23.80 20.26 -7.58
C GLN A 462 -23.34 19.13 -8.50
N ARG A 463 -24.29 18.47 -9.16
CA ARG A 463 -24.05 17.49 -10.23
C ARG A 463 -23.46 18.18 -11.46
N LEU A 464 -22.24 17.80 -11.82
CA LEU A 464 -21.57 18.30 -13.02
C LEU A 464 -21.77 17.38 -14.22
N TRP A 465 -21.78 16.07 -13.96
CA TRP A 465 -21.97 15.05 -14.99
C TRP A 465 -22.55 13.77 -14.39
N GLN A 466 -23.38 13.06 -15.16
CA GLN A 466 -23.87 11.73 -14.83
C GLN A 466 -23.95 10.87 -16.08
N CYS A 467 -23.48 9.63 -15.97
CA CYS A 467 -23.69 8.61 -16.99
C CYS A 467 -25.18 8.48 -17.30
N GLN A 468 -25.51 8.44 -18.60
CA GLN A 468 -26.85 8.13 -19.08
C GLN A 468 -26.91 6.67 -19.51
N ASP A 469 -28.12 6.14 -19.67
CA ASP A 469 -28.31 4.85 -20.31
C ASP A 469 -27.84 4.93 -21.78
N PRO A 470 -27.27 3.84 -22.33
CA PRO A 470 -26.76 3.79 -23.70
C PRO A 470 -27.84 3.97 -24.77
#